data_AF-F9X4K4-F1
#
_entry.id   AF-F9X4K4-F1
#
_cell.length_a   1.000
_cell.length_b   1.000
_cell.length_c   1.000
_cell.angle_alpha   90.00
_cell.angle_beta   90.00
_cell.angle_gamma   90.00
#
_symmetry.space_group_name_H-M   'P 1'
#
loop_
_entity.id
_entity.type
_entity.pdbx_description
1 polymer ?
#
loop_
_entity_poly.entity_id
_entity_poly.type
_entity_poly.pdbx_seq_one_letter_code
_entity_poly.pdbx_strand_id
1 'polypeptide(L)'
;MGGGPGVSNGEGSPTDGGPQAPGSSSKPQVGTDEWHKIRKDNHKEVERRRRETINEGINELAKIVPGCEKNKGSILARAVQFITQLKENETQNIEKWTLEKLLSEQAITELGTSCDKLKAECQRAWAECEQWKKAAQKAGVTIDHDEKGEGDAE
;
A
#
# COMPACT_ATOMS: atom_id res chain seq x y z
N MET A 1 64.02 1.62 -10.10
CA MET A 1 64.83 1.88 -8.89
C MET A 1 64.48 3.27 -8.39
N GLY A 2 64.11 3.42 -7.12
CA GLY A 2 63.78 4.72 -6.52
C GLY A 2 62.72 4.57 -5.45
N GLY A 3 63.16 4.27 -4.22
CA GLY A 3 62.31 4.14 -3.04
C GLY A 3 61.92 5.49 -2.44
N GLY A 4 60.73 5.55 -1.85
CA GLY A 4 60.28 6.62 -0.96
C GLY A 4 60.29 6.14 0.50
N PRO A 5 60.60 7.01 1.48
CA PRO A 5 60.99 6.61 2.83
C PRO A 5 59.79 6.32 3.73
N GLY A 6 60.00 5.39 4.65
CA GLY A 6 59.12 5.17 5.79
C GLY A 6 59.22 6.31 6.80
N VAL A 7 58.10 6.58 7.47
CA VAL A 7 58.05 7.44 8.65
C VAL A 7 57.49 6.60 9.79
N SER A 8 58.38 6.21 10.68
CA SER A 8 58.15 5.70 12.02
C SER A 8 58.31 6.86 13.01
N ASN A 9 57.33 7.05 13.90
CA ASN A 9 57.41 7.79 15.16
C ASN A 9 56.06 7.52 15.86
N GLY A 10 55.92 7.21 17.14
CA GLY A 10 56.80 7.17 18.30
C GLY A 10 55.85 7.18 19.52
N GLU A 11 56.06 6.24 20.44
CA GLU A 11 55.95 6.35 21.91
C GLU A 11 54.88 7.32 22.46
N GLY A 12 53.81 6.90 23.15
CA GLY A 12 53.83 6.22 24.46
C GLY A 12 53.35 7.19 25.55
N SER A 13 52.27 6.87 26.27
CA SER A 13 52.00 7.46 27.59
C SER A 13 51.07 6.55 28.43
N PRO A 14 51.44 6.21 29.68
CA PRO A 14 50.65 5.36 30.59
C PRO A 14 49.94 6.17 31.68
N THR A 15 48.71 5.81 32.02
CA THR A 15 48.06 6.13 33.31
C THR A 15 47.09 4.97 33.65
N ASP A 16 47.41 4.15 34.66
CA ASP A 16 46.90 4.23 36.04
C ASP A 16 45.37 4.11 36.09
N GLY A 17 44.76 3.01 36.53
CA GLY A 17 44.85 2.43 37.86
C GLY A 17 43.49 2.56 38.56
N GLY A 18 42.55 1.64 38.30
CA GLY A 18 41.19 1.64 38.88
C GLY A 18 40.62 0.23 39.02
N PRO A 19 39.80 -0.05 40.06
CA PRO A 19 39.83 -1.32 40.77
C PRO A 19 39.19 -2.50 40.05
N GLN A 20 39.86 -3.63 40.22
CA GLN A 20 39.64 -4.93 39.61
C GLN A 20 38.33 -5.57 40.10
N ALA A 21 37.34 -5.67 39.21
CA ALA A 21 36.18 -6.54 39.42
C ALA A 21 36.61 -8.01 39.22
N PRO A 22 36.33 -8.93 40.18
CA PRO A 22 36.67 -10.34 40.02
C PRO A 22 35.59 -11.00 39.18
N GLY A 23 35.87 -11.11 37.89
CA GLY A 23 35.02 -11.78 36.91
C GLY A 23 35.77 -12.06 35.62
N SER A 24 37.06 -12.41 35.73
CA SER A 24 37.89 -12.80 34.61
C SER A 24 37.46 -14.17 34.09
N SER A 25 36.44 -14.21 33.22
CA SER A 25 36.36 -15.27 32.23
C SER A 25 37.48 -15.04 31.22
N SER A 26 38.70 -15.39 31.62
CA SER A 26 39.90 -15.37 30.77
C SER A 26 39.60 -16.17 29.51
N LYS A 27 39.62 -15.49 28.35
CA LYS A 27 39.47 -16.16 27.05
C LYS A 27 40.52 -17.28 27.00
N PRO A 28 40.12 -18.54 26.81
CA PRO A 28 41.05 -19.67 26.89
C PRO A 28 42.16 -19.50 25.86
N GLN A 29 43.36 -19.97 26.21
CA GLN A 29 44.53 -19.83 25.35
C GLN A 29 44.33 -20.57 24.03
N VAL A 30 44.66 -19.91 22.92
CA VAL A 30 44.51 -20.45 21.56
C VAL A 30 45.27 -21.77 21.43
N GLY A 31 44.59 -22.84 21.00
CA GLY A 31 45.15 -24.19 20.88
C GLY A 31 44.94 -25.10 22.09
N THR A 32 44.36 -24.61 23.19
CA THR A 32 43.93 -25.46 24.32
C THR A 32 42.63 -26.22 24.00
N ASP A 33 42.41 -27.35 24.65
CA ASP A 33 41.18 -28.14 24.50
C ASP A 33 39.92 -27.33 24.86
N GLU A 34 40.02 -26.44 25.85
CA GLU A 34 38.94 -25.53 26.23
C GLU A 34 38.63 -24.49 25.15
N TRP A 35 39.66 -23.95 24.49
CA TRP A 35 39.50 -23.05 23.35
C TRP A 35 38.82 -23.76 22.17
N HIS A 36 39.22 -24.99 21.87
CA HIS A 36 38.57 -25.81 20.83
C HIS A 36 37.11 -26.16 21.18
N LYS A 37 36.80 -26.44 22.45
CA LYS A 37 35.45 -26.71 22.93
C LYS A 37 34.55 -25.48 22.81
N ILE A 38 34.98 -24.32 23.31
CA ILE A 38 34.21 -23.06 23.22
C ILE A 38 33.97 -22.66 21.77
N ARG A 39 34.97 -22.80 20.89
CA ARG A 39 34.80 -22.51 19.47
C ARG A 39 33.77 -23.43 18.82
N LYS A 40 33.78 -24.72 19.15
CA LYS A 40 32.81 -25.70 18.64
C LYS A 40 31.40 -25.42 19.15
N ASP A 41 31.25 -25.12 20.43
CA ASP A 41 29.95 -24.83 21.04
C ASP A 41 29.37 -23.50 20.56
N ASN A 42 30.22 -22.48 20.38
CA ASN A 42 29.84 -21.22 19.76
C ASN A 42 29.38 -21.44 18.30
N HIS A 43 30.09 -22.25 17.53
CA HIS A 43 29.69 -22.57 16.16
C HIS A 43 28.34 -23.30 16.11
N LYS A 44 28.09 -24.25 17.02
CA LYS A 44 26.79 -24.92 17.16
C LYS A 44 25.66 -23.94 17.50
N GLU A 45 25.94 -23.01 18.42
CA GLU A 45 24.97 -22.01 18.86
C GLU A 45 24.59 -21.05 17.72
N VAL A 46 25.57 -20.61 16.92
CA VAL A 46 25.31 -19.80 15.72
C VAL A 46 24.41 -20.54 14.74
N GLU A 47 24.69 -21.81 14.46
CA GLU A 47 23.87 -22.60 13.54
C GLU A 47 22.47 -22.90 14.10
N ARG A 48 22.34 -23.12 15.42
CA ARG A 48 21.03 -23.27 16.08
C ARG A 48 20.17 -22.01 15.88
N ARG A 49 20.72 -20.82 16.18
CA ARG A 49 20.01 -19.55 16.00
C ARG A 49 19.58 -19.33 14.55
N ARG A 50 20.46 -19.63 13.59
CA ARG A 50 20.13 -19.57 12.16
C ARG A 50 18.93 -20.44 11.82
N ARG A 51 18.89 -21.68 12.32
CA ARG A 51 17.76 -22.60 12.09
C ARG A 51 16.46 -22.10 12.71
N GLU A 52 16.54 -21.49 13.89
CA GLU A 52 15.38 -20.90 14.56
C GLU A 52 14.78 -19.75 13.76
N THR A 53 15.62 -18.80 13.32
CA THR A 53 15.17 -17.69 12.47
C THR A 53 14.51 -18.17 11.17
N ILE A 54 15.07 -19.20 10.53
CA ILE A 54 14.47 -19.79 9.31
C ILE A 54 13.11 -20.43 9.64
N ASN A 55 13.01 -21.16 10.75
CA ASN A 55 11.77 -21.83 11.13
C ASN A 55 10.67 -20.82 11.50
N GLU A 56 11.04 -19.75 12.21
CA GLU A 56 10.14 -18.64 12.49
C GLU A 56 9.62 -18.02 11.19
N GLY A 57 10.51 -17.70 10.24
CA GLY A 57 10.11 -17.16 8.94
C GLY A 57 9.13 -18.07 8.19
N ILE A 58 9.36 -19.38 8.18
CA ILE A 58 8.45 -20.34 7.54
C ILE A 58 7.10 -20.40 8.26
N ASN A 59 7.09 -20.33 9.60
CA ASN A 59 5.85 -20.33 10.37
C ASN A 59 5.04 -19.04 10.19
N GLU A 60 5.69 -17.88 10.02
CA GLU A 60 4.98 -16.64 9.68
C GLU A 60 4.31 -16.71 8.30
N LEU A 61 5.01 -17.28 7.30
CA LEU A 61 4.42 -17.51 5.98
C LEU A 61 3.15 -18.39 6.07
N ALA A 62 3.17 -19.42 6.90
CA ALA A 62 2.02 -20.30 7.10
C ALA A 62 0.79 -19.62 7.73
N LYS A 63 0.94 -18.48 8.41
CA LYS A 63 -0.21 -17.76 8.99
C LYS A 63 -1.00 -16.96 7.95
N ILE A 64 -0.33 -16.50 6.90
CA ILE A 64 -0.91 -15.60 5.88
C ILE A 64 -1.25 -16.31 4.58
N VAL A 65 -0.63 -17.46 4.31
CA VAL A 65 -0.86 -18.26 3.11
C VAL A 65 -2.02 -19.24 3.36
N PRO A 66 -3.14 -19.13 2.63
CA PRO A 66 -4.27 -20.04 2.83
C PRO A 66 -3.96 -21.46 2.34
N GLY A 67 -4.47 -22.45 3.08
CA GLY A 67 -4.39 -23.86 2.69
C GLY A 67 -2.99 -24.48 2.78
N CYS A 68 -2.09 -23.90 3.59
CA CYS A 68 -0.80 -24.50 3.85
C CYS A 68 -0.87 -25.59 4.92
N GLU A 69 -0.25 -26.73 4.66
CA GLU A 69 -0.05 -27.81 5.63
C GLU A 69 1.14 -27.54 6.56
N LYS A 70 1.39 -28.42 7.54
CA LYS A 70 2.49 -28.31 8.52
C LYS A 70 3.89 -28.57 7.94
N ASN A 71 4.01 -28.93 6.66
CA ASN A 71 5.30 -29.25 6.04
C ASN A 71 5.98 -27.98 5.49
N LYS A 72 7.25 -27.75 5.88
CA LYS A 72 8.04 -26.60 5.42
C LYS A 72 8.11 -26.50 3.89
N GLY A 73 8.26 -27.63 3.21
CA GLY A 73 8.32 -27.66 1.74
C GLY A 73 7.01 -27.22 1.08
N SER A 74 5.87 -27.70 1.60
CA SER A 74 4.55 -27.33 1.08
C SER A 74 4.20 -25.88 1.38
N ILE A 75 4.58 -25.36 2.56
CA ILE A 75 4.39 -23.95 2.93
C ILE A 75 5.11 -23.05 1.90
N LEU A 76 6.37 -23.34 1.59
CA LEU A 76 7.14 -22.56 0.63
C LEU A 76 6.55 -22.63 -0.78
N ALA A 77 6.20 -23.83 -1.25
CA ALA A 77 5.57 -24.00 -2.56
C ALA A 77 4.23 -23.27 -2.67
N ARG A 78 3.40 -23.35 -1.62
CA ARG A 78 2.10 -22.67 -1.57
C ARG A 78 2.25 -21.16 -1.48
N ALA A 79 3.25 -20.66 -0.74
CA ALA A 79 3.55 -19.23 -0.66
C ALA A 79 3.89 -18.66 -2.04
N VAL A 80 4.72 -19.36 -2.83
CA VAL A 80 5.05 -18.94 -4.20
C VAL A 80 3.79 -18.87 -5.06
N GLN A 81 2.97 -19.92 -5.06
CA GLN A 81 1.71 -19.93 -5.82
C GLN A 81 0.78 -18.80 -5.40
N PHE A 82 0.64 -18.57 -4.10
CA PHE A 82 -0.24 -17.54 -3.58
C PHE A 82 0.22 -16.13 -3.95
N ILE A 83 1.54 -15.86 -3.91
CA ILE A 83 2.10 -14.58 -4.37
C ILE A 83 1.83 -14.38 -5.87
N THR A 84 2.00 -15.42 -6.69
CA THR A 84 1.67 -15.35 -8.13
C THR A 84 0.18 -15.04 -8.34
N GLN A 85 -0.72 -15.72 -7.62
CA GLN A 85 -2.16 -15.45 -7.68
C GLN A 85 -2.51 -14.04 -7.21
N LEU A 86 -1.89 -13.54 -6.14
CA LEU A 86 -2.11 -12.17 -5.67
C LEU A 86 -1.71 -11.14 -6.72
N LYS A 87 -0.57 -11.34 -7.39
CA LYS A 87 -0.12 -10.45 -8.47
C LYS A 87 -1.05 -10.49 -9.68
N GLU A 88 -1.55 -11.67 -10.04
CA GLU A 88 -2.52 -11.82 -11.13
C GLU A 88 -3.86 -11.17 -10.77
N ASN A 89 -4.36 -11.39 -9.54
CA ASN A 89 -5.57 -10.74 -9.03
C ASN A 89 -5.43 -9.22 -8.97
N GLU A 90 -4.27 -8.69 -8.56
CA GLU A 90 -3.98 -7.26 -8.58
C GLU A 90 -4.09 -6.69 -10.00
N THR A 91 -3.51 -7.37 -10.98
CA THR A 91 -3.60 -6.99 -12.40
C THR A 91 -5.05 -6.97 -12.87
N GLN A 92 -5.81 -8.03 -12.61
CA GLN A 92 -7.23 -8.12 -12.98
C GLN A 92 -8.09 -7.05 -12.30
N ASN A 93 -7.81 -6.74 -11.02
CA ASN A 93 -8.52 -5.71 -10.29
C ASN A 93 -8.27 -4.31 -10.88
N ILE A 94 -7.03 -4.03 -11.27
CA ILE A 94 -6.67 -2.77 -11.94
C ILE A 94 -7.40 -2.67 -13.29
N GLU A 95 -7.41 -3.73 -14.09
CA GLU A 95 -8.10 -3.77 -15.38
C GLU A 95 -9.60 -3.56 -15.22
N LYS A 96 -10.24 -4.29 -14.30
CA LYS A 96 -11.66 -4.16 -13.99
C LYS A 96 -12.01 -2.74 -13.54
N TRP A 97 -11.25 -2.20 -12.58
CA TRP A 97 -11.48 -0.84 -12.09
C TRP A 97 -11.30 0.20 -13.19
N THR A 98 -10.29 0.05 -14.05
CA THR A 98 -10.05 0.95 -15.18
C THR A 98 -11.24 0.95 -16.15
N LEU A 99 -11.75 -0.24 -16.48
CA LEU A 99 -12.92 -0.36 -17.36
C LEU A 99 -14.17 0.27 -16.73
N GLU A 100 -14.47 -0.06 -15.46
CA GLU A 100 -15.62 0.51 -14.73
C GLU A 100 -15.53 2.03 -14.65
N LYS A 101 -14.33 2.57 -14.39
CA LYS A 101 -14.08 4.02 -14.38
C LYS A 101 -14.38 4.64 -15.75
N LEU A 102 -13.84 4.09 -16.84
CA LEU A 102 -14.05 4.62 -18.19
C LEU A 102 -15.53 4.61 -18.58
N LEU A 103 -16.25 3.53 -18.28
CA LEU A 103 -17.69 3.43 -18.55
C LEU A 103 -18.50 4.44 -17.73
N SER A 104 -18.13 4.62 -16.46
CA SER A 104 -18.79 5.60 -15.60
C SER A 104 -18.53 7.04 -16.07
N GLU A 105 -17.29 7.35 -16.47
CA GLU A 105 -16.92 8.66 -17.02
C GLU A 105 -17.65 8.95 -18.34
N GLN A 106 -17.80 7.94 -19.20
CA GLN A 106 -18.58 8.06 -20.42
C GLN A 106 -20.06 8.34 -20.11
N ALA A 107 -20.67 7.58 -19.20
CA ALA A 107 -22.05 7.79 -18.80
C ALA A 107 -22.29 9.17 -18.18
N ILE A 108 -21.37 9.66 -17.34
CA ILE A 108 -21.43 11.02 -16.77
C ILE A 108 -21.39 12.07 -17.89
N THR A 109 -20.51 11.89 -18.88
CA THR A 109 -20.39 12.83 -20.00
C THR A 109 -21.65 12.86 -20.86
N GLU A 110 -22.23 11.70 -21.15
CA GLU A 110 -23.48 11.56 -21.91
C GLU A 110 -24.66 12.19 -21.17
N LEU A 111 -24.80 11.91 -19.87
CA LEU A 111 -25.82 12.52 -19.02
C LEU A 111 -25.65 14.04 -18.93
N GLY A 112 -24.43 14.53 -18.73
CA GLY A 112 -24.13 15.97 -18.73
C GLY A 112 -24.54 16.64 -20.04
N THR A 113 -24.19 16.02 -21.18
CA THR A 113 -24.59 16.49 -22.50
C THR A 113 -26.11 16.50 -22.69
N SER A 114 -26.81 15.47 -22.20
CA SER A 114 -28.28 15.41 -22.25
C SER A 114 -28.93 16.50 -21.40
N CYS A 115 -28.43 16.72 -20.18
CA CYS A 115 -28.89 17.80 -19.30
C CYS A 115 -28.71 19.18 -19.95
N ASP A 116 -27.57 19.44 -20.58
CA ASP A 116 -27.30 20.73 -21.21
C ASP A 116 -28.21 20.98 -22.42
N LYS A 117 -28.48 19.94 -23.22
CA LYS A 117 -29.47 20.01 -24.31
C LYS A 117 -30.86 20.33 -23.78
N LEU A 118 -31.31 19.62 -22.74
CA LEU A 118 -32.63 19.85 -22.15
C LEU A 118 -32.75 21.27 -21.58
N LYS A 119 -31.72 21.76 -20.88
CA LYS A 119 -31.67 23.15 -20.39
C LYS A 119 -31.80 24.15 -21.54
N ALA A 120 -31.08 23.94 -22.64
CA ALA A 120 -31.16 24.82 -23.81
C ALA A 120 -32.57 24.82 -24.45
N GLU A 121 -33.19 23.64 -24.56
CA GLU A 121 -34.56 23.50 -25.08
C GLU A 121 -35.58 24.18 -24.17
N CYS A 122 -35.49 23.98 -22.84
CA CYS A 122 -36.34 24.66 -21.87
C CYS A 122 -36.19 26.18 -21.95
N GLN A 123 -34.97 26.69 -22.06
CA GLN A 123 -34.71 28.13 -22.21
C GLN A 123 -35.33 28.68 -23.51
N ARG A 124 -35.20 27.95 -24.63
CA ARG A 124 -35.81 28.33 -25.90
C ARG A 124 -37.33 28.35 -25.80
N ALA A 125 -37.94 27.29 -25.28
CA ALA A 125 -39.39 27.20 -25.11
C ALA A 125 -39.92 28.33 -24.20
N TRP A 126 -39.21 28.63 -23.11
CA TRP A 126 -39.58 29.71 -22.20
C TRP A 126 -39.49 31.09 -22.88
N ALA A 127 -38.46 31.33 -23.67
CA ALA A 127 -38.31 32.56 -24.45
C ALA A 127 -39.42 32.71 -25.51
N GLU A 128 -39.81 31.61 -26.18
CA GLU A 128 -40.93 31.59 -27.13
C GLU A 128 -42.26 31.89 -26.41
N CYS A 129 -42.54 31.25 -25.27
CA CYS A 129 -43.73 31.53 -24.47
C CYS A 129 -43.81 33.00 -24.04
N GLU A 130 -42.70 33.59 -23.59
CA GLU A 130 -42.64 35.01 -23.22
C GLU A 130 -42.89 35.94 -24.41
N GLN A 131 -42.39 35.60 -25.61
CA GLN A 131 -42.67 36.37 -26.83
C GLN A 131 -44.17 36.32 -27.18
N TRP A 132 -44.77 35.14 -27.16
CA TRP A 132 -46.20 34.97 -27.44
C TRP A 132 -47.08 35.67 -26.41
N LYS A 133 -46.72 35.60 -25.12
CA LYS A 133 -47.39 36.32 -24.04
C LYS A 133 -47.38 37.84 -24.27
N LYS A 134 -46.23 38.41 -24.63
CA LYS A 134 -46.13 39.85 -24.98
C LYS A 134 -46.97 40.22 -26.20
N ALA A 135 -46.98 39.38 -27.23
CA ALA A 135 -47.79 39.59 -28.42
C ALA A 135 -49.30 39.56 -28.10
N ALA A 136 -49.75 38.60 -27.30
CA ALA A 136 -51.14 38.48 -26.84
C ALA A 136 -51.57 39.69 -26.00
N GLN A 137 -50.73 40.12 -25.05
CA GLN A 137 -50.97 41.34 -24.25
C GLN A 137 -51.12 42.58 -25.14
N LYS A 138 -50.24 42.73 -26.15
CA LYS A 138 -50.31 43.85 -27.11
C LYS A 138 -51.58 43.80 -27.97
N ALA A 139 -52.11 42.61 -28.23
CA ALA A 139 -53.37 42.40 -28.93
C ALA A 139 -54.62 42.60 -28.04
N GLY A 140 -54.44 42.94 -26.75
CA GLY A 140 -55.53 43.15 -25.81
C GLY A 140 -56.14 41.86 -25.26
N VAL A 141 -55.48 40.71 -25.45
CA VAL A 141 -55.91 39.42 -24.91
C VAL A 141 -55.40 39.30 -23.47
N THR A 142 -56.33 39.29 -22.52
CA THR A 142 -56.06 38.97 -21.11
C THR A 142 -56.35 37.51 -20.85
N ILE A 143 -55.51 36.85 -20.04
CA ILE A 143 -55.83 35.51 -19.53
C ILE A 143 -56.80 35.71 -18.36
N ASP A 144 -58.04 35.26 -18.50
CA ASP A 144 -58.95 35.12 -17.38
C ASP A 144 -58.41 34.00 -16.47
N HIS A 145 -57.91 34.39 -15.31
CA HIS A 145 -57.49 33.43 -14.29
C HIS A 145 -58.76 32.89 -13.64
N ASP A 146 -59.29 31.78 -14.15
CA ASP A 146 -60.33 31.01 -13.45
C ASP A 146 -59.67 30.37 -12.22
N GLU A 147 -59.67 31.09 -11.09
CA GLU A 147 -59.46 30.53 -9.76
C GLU A 147 -60.64 29.60 -9.44
N LYS A 148 -60.69 28.42 -10.06
CA LYS A 148 -61.42 27.29 -9.50
C LYS A 148 -60.45 26.41 -8.75
N GLY A 149 -60.47 26.61 -7.44
CA GLY A 149 -59.57 25.96 -6.49
C GLY A 149 -59.58 24.43 -6.55
N GLU A 150 -58.40 23.87 -6.37
CA GLU A 150 -58.25 22.59 -5.69
C GLU A 150 -57.91 22.91 -4.24
N GLY A 151 -58.93 22.79 -3.39
CA GLY A 151 -58.75 22.66 -1.96
C GLY A 151 -58.07 21.33 -1.65
N ASP A 152 -57.36 21.33 -0.52
CA ASP A 152 -56.81 20.17 0.16
C ASP A 152 -57.68 18.91 0.01
N ALA A 153 -57.05 17.81 -0.36
CA ALA A 153 -57.53 16.46 -0.09
C ALA A 153 -56.33 15.56 0.22
N GLU A 154 -56.01 15.55 1.53
CA GLU A 154 -55.52 14.46 2.40
C GLU A 154 -54.76 13.27 1.79
#